data_AF-A0A843LQ72-F1
#
_entry.id   AF-A0A843LQ72-F1
#
_cell.length_a   1.000
_cell.length_b   1.000
_cell.length_c   1.000
_cell.angle_alpha   90.00
_cell.angle_beta   90.00
_cell.angle_gamma   90.00
#
_symmetry.space_group_name_H-M   'P 1'
#
loop_
_entity.id
_entity.type
_entity.pdbx_description
1 polymer ?
#
loop_
_entity_poly.entity_id
_entity_poly.type
_entity_poly.pdbx_seq_one_letter_code
_entity_poly.pdbx_strand_id
1 'polypeptide(L)'
;FEIPLGIYSKLHNVKPILYMTIWIGLIHVFIGYVIGVYNKAIRFGLKHAILERFSWLLIVIGGALLLLIVVDAMILGKTVELTDLRILIAAPLIVVGILLAYKGEGAAAILDLPGLMGNVISYTRLAAIGMSKAGLALAFNTIAFEVLWGHDFLVPGSNSGDTIILIAVLAIFLVGHLTIFILAIISAGLHSLRLHYVEFFMKFYEGGGVDFKPLKVIRKYTIEKNGVSE
;
A
#
# COMPACT_ATOMS: atom_id res chain seq x y z
N PHE A 1 25.67 14.68 -8.37
CA PHE A 1 24.98 15.98 -8.28
C PHE A 1 23.79 15.85 -7.35
N GLU A 2 23.94 16.34 -6.13
CA GLU A 2 22.83 16.47 -5.18
C GLU A 2 21.98 17.65 -5.64
N ILE A 3 20.86 17.36 -6.31
CA ILE A 3 19.82 18.36 -6.53
C ILE A 3 18.78 18.09 -5.43
N PRO A 4 18.73 18.90 -4.36
CA PRO A 4 17.79 18.73 -3.26
C PRO A 4 16.44 19.33 -3.67
N LEU A 5 15.78 18.74 -4.67
CA LEU A 5 14.39 19.07 -5.00
C LEU A 5 13.50 17.91 -4.55
N GLY A 6 13.16 17.95 -3.26
CA GLY A 6 12.18 17.07 -2.63
C GLY A 6 12.65 16.60 -1.27
N ILE A 7 11.81 16.80 -0.25
CA ILE A 7 12.05 16.53 1.17
C ILE A 7 12.53 15.07 1.44
N TYR A 8 12.41 14.16 0.47
CA TYR A 8 13.05 12.85 0.46
C TYR A 8 13.56 12.49 -0.95
N SER A 9 14.88 12.31 -1.12
CA SER A 9 15.41 11.59 -2.28
C SER A 9 15.01 10.12 -2.16
N LYS A 10 14.15 9.66 -3.08
CA LYS A 10 13.55 8.32 -3.03
C LYS A 10 14.56 7.17 -3.08
N LEU A 11 15.77 7.45 -3.58
CA LEU A 11 16.85 6.48 -3.71
C LEU A 11 17.85 6.52 -2.55
N HIS A 12 18.03 7.68 -1.91
CA HIS A 12 18.96 7.80 -0.79
C HIS A 12 18.32 7.37 0.54
N ASN A 13 17.03 7.69 0.72
CA ASN A 13 16.28 7.44 1.94
C ASN A 13 15.23 6.34 1.76
N VAL A 14 15.71 5.12 1.42
CA VAL A 14 14.86 3.93 1.27
C VAL A 14 14.18 3.53 2.59
N LYS A 15 14.91 3.59 3.72
CA LYS A 15 14.39 3.17 5.03
C LYS A 15 13.18 4.03 5.47
N PRO A 16 13.21 5.38 5.39
CA PRO A 16 12.05 6.21 5.69
C PRO A 16 10.83 5.96 4.80
N ILE A 17 11.02 5.68 3.51
CA ILE A 17 9.90 5.38 2.59
C ILE A 17 9.25 4.05 2.95
N LEU A 18 10.05 3.02 3.21
CA LEU A 18 9.54 1.73 3.66
C LEU A 18 8.72 1.89 4.94
N TYR A 19 9.24 2.63 5.92
CA TYR A 19 8.56 2.92 7.16
C TYR A 19 7.20 3.63 6.95
N MET A 20 7.18 4.67 6.12
CA MET A 20 5.95 5.38 5.80
C MET A 20 4.89 4.45 5.18
N THR A 21 5.31 3.52 4.31
CA THR A 21 4.37 2.58 3.68
C THR A 21 3.81 1.54 4.63
N ILE A 22 4.64 1.06 5.58
CA ILE A 22 4.18 0.15 6.62
C ILE A 22 3.16 0.87 7.53
N TRP A 23 3.41 2.12 7.87
CA TRP A 23 2.46 2.94 8.65
C TRP A 23 1.14 3.17 7.94
N ILE A 24 1.18 3.51 6.65
CA ILE A 24 -0.03 3.65 5.83
C ILE A 24 -0.80 2.33 5.82
N GLY A 25 -0.10 1.20 5.65
CA GLY A 25 -0.71 -0.12 5.66
C GLY A 25 -1.37 -0.48 6.98
N LEU A 26 -0.70 -0.18 8.08
CA LEU A 26 -1.20 -0.39 9.42
C LEU A 26 -2.48 0.43 9.68
N ILE A 27 -2.47 1.72 9.31
CA ILE A 27 -3.65 2.60 9.44
C ILE A 27 -4.81 2.07 8.57
N HIS A 28 -4.52 1.65 7.34
CA HIS A 28 -5.55 1.15 6.43
C HIS A 28 -6.17 -0.17 6.94
N VAL A 29 -5.33 -1.11 7.40
CA VAL A 29 -5.79 -2.37 8.02
C VAL A 29 -6.57 -2.07 9.31
N PHE A 30 -6.12 -1.12 10.13
CA PHE A 30 -6.82 -0.69 11.33
C PHE A 30 -8.24 -0.20 11.03
N ILE A 31 -8.39 0.69 10.04
CA ILE A 31 -9.71 1.17 9.59
C ILE A 31 -10.60 -0.01 9.14
N GLY A 32 -10.04 -0.96 8.41
CA GLY A 32 -10.78 -2.15 7.96
C GLY A 32 -11.32 -2.98 9.14
N TYR A 33 -10.53 -3.17 10.18
CA TYR A 33 -10.96 -3.87 11.39
C TYR A 33 -12.00 -3.07 12.20
N VAL A 34 -11.88 -1.74 12.29
CA VAL A 34 -12.89 -0.89 12.94
C VAL A 34 -14.25 -1.04 12.26
N ILE A 35 -14.28 -1.00 10.93
CA ILE A 35 -15.51 -1.22 10.14
C ILE A 35 -16.04 -2.65 10.35
N GLY A 36 -15.14 -3.64 10.40
CA GLY A 36 -15.50 -5.04 10.67
C GLY A 36 -16.17 -5.22 12.03
N VAL A 37 -15.62 -4.60 13.08
CA VAL A 37 -16.23 -4.61 14.43
C VAL A 37 -17.59 -3.94 14.40
N TYR A 38 -17.72 -2.79 13.75
CA TYR A 38 -18.99 -2.06 13.65
C TYR A 38 -20.09 -2.88 12.96
N ASN A 39 -19.79 -3.49 11.81
CA ASN A 39 -20.76 -4.30 11.05
C ASN A 39 -21.21 -5.54 11.84
N LYS A 40 -20.27 -6.21 12.53
CA LYS A 40 -20.58 -7.42 13.32
C LYS A 40 -21.32 -7.09 14.63
N ALA A 41 -21.01 -5.95 15.26
CA ALA A 41 -21.71 -5.47 16.45
C ALA A 41 -23.21 -5.22 16.19
N ILE A 42 -23.54 -4.69 15.01
CA ILE A 42 -24.93 -4.42 14.62
C ILE A 42 -25.71 -5.70 14.29
N ARG A 43 -25.06 -6.71 13.68
CA ARG A 43 -25.74 -7.92 13.20
C ARG A 43 -25.87 -9.05 14.23
N PHE A 44 -24.85 -9.30 15.06
CA PHE A 44 -24.76 -10.48 15.93
C PHE A 44 -24.65 -10.16 17.43
N GLY A 45 -24.67 -8.86 17.79
CA GLY A 45 -24.61 -8.38 19.17
C GLY A 45 -23.19 -8.19 19.73
N LEU A 46 -23.08 -7.34 20.76
CA LEU A 46 -21.80 -6.82 21.28
C LEU A 46 -20.85 -7.89 21.83
N LYS A 47 -21.35 -8.97 22.43
CA LYS A 47 -20.48 -10.00 23.04
C LYS A 47 -19.66 -10.78 22.00
N HIS A 48 -20.27 -11.18 20.89
CA HIS A 48 -19.55 -11.89 19.81
C HIS A 48 -18.65 -10.93 19.03
N ALA A 49 -19.06 -9.68 18.82
CA ALA A 49 -18.23 -8.68 18.15
C ALA A 49 -16.94 -8.33 18.93
N ILE A 50 -17.03 -8.27 20.27
CA ILE A 50 -15.87 -8.01 21.14
C ILE A 50 -14.92 -9.21 21.21
N LEU A 51 -15.44 -10.44 21.29
CA LEU A 51 -14.59 -11.63 21.34
C LEU A 51 -13.88 -11.90 20.01
N GLU A 52 -14.58 -11.70 18.90
CA GLU A 52 -14.13 -12.17 17.60
C GLU A 52 -13.35 -11.10 16.82
N ARG A 53 -13.83 -9.85 16.71
CA ARG A 53 -13.16 -8.83 15.86
C ARG A 53 -12.40 -7.74 16.62
N PHE A 54 -12.74 -7.48 17.89
CA PHE A 54 -11.99 -6.52 18.71
C PHE A 54 -10.65 -7.09 19.18
N SER A 55 -10.54 -8.42 19.32
CA SER A 55 -9.28 -9.15 19.56
C SER A 55 -8.24 -8.87 18.45
N TRP A 56 -8.66 -8.90 17.19
CA TRP A 56 -7.80 -8.54 16.05
C TRP A 56 -7.38 -7.07 16.05
N LEU A 57 -8.25 -6.15 16.49
CA LEU A 57 -7.90 -4.74 16.66
C LEU A 57 -6.77 -4.57 17.70
N LEU A 58 -6.86 -5.28 18.84
CA LEU A 58 -5.83 -5.28 19.88
C LEU A 58 -4.49 -5.82 19.37
N ILE A 59 -4.50 -6.89 18.57
CA ILE A 59 -3.29 -7.45 17.95
C ILE A 59 -2.66 -6.45 16.98
N VAL A 60 -3.47 -5.75 16.17
CA VAL A 60 -2.98 -4.73 15.23
C VAL A 60 -2.38 -3.53 15.98
N ILE A 61 -3.01 -3.05 17.06
CA ILE A 61 -2.48 -1.95 17.89
C ILE A 61 -1.19 -2.38 18.60
N GLY A 62 -1.13 -3.60 19.12
CA GLY A 62 0.07 -4.12 19.78
C GLY A 62 1.22 -4.30 18.80
N GLY A 63 0.94 -4.84 17.61
CA GLY A 63 1.90 -4.98 16.51
C GLY A 63 2.40 -3.62 16.00
N ALA A 64 1.53 -2.62 15.91
CA ALA A 64 1.89 -1.25 15.56
C ALA A 64 2.93 -0.65 16.51
N LEU A 65 2.68 -0.81 17.82
CA LEU A 65 3.51 -0.26 18.87
C LEU A 65 4.87 -0.97 18.92
N LEU A 66 4.92 -2.28 18.67
CA LEU A 66 6.17 -3.01 18.49
C LEU A 66 6.95 -2.55 17.27
N LEU A 67 6.27 -2.33 16.13
CA LEU A 67 6.92 -1.92 14.90
C LEU A 67 7.58 -0.54 15.03
N LEU A 68 6.95 0.38 15.76
CA LEU A 68 7.55 1.67 16.14
C LEU A 68 8.89 1.51 16.87
N ILE A 69 8.97 0.56 17.79
CA ILE A 69 10.15 0.34 18.62
C ILE A 69 11.28 -0.25 17.78
N VAL A 70 10.97 -1.23 16.92
CA VAL A 70 11.94 -1.80 15.98
C VAL A 70 12.50 -0.72 15.05
N VAL A 71 11.65 0.21 14.61
CA VAL A 71 12.08 1.31 13.74
C VAL A 71 12.92 2.34 14.49
N ASP A 72 12.50 2.77 15.69
CA ASP A 72 13.26 3.69 16.54
C ASP A 72 14.64 3.08 16.90
N ALA A 73 14.70 1.76 17.11
CA ALA A 73 15.95 1.03 17.35
C ALA A 73 16.87 1.00 16.12
N MET A 74 16.32 0.69 14.95
CA MET A 74 17.09 0.55 13.70
C MET A 74 17.48 1.87 13.04
N ILE A 75 16.72 2.95 13.26
CA ILE A 75 16.92 4.26 12.61
C ILE A 75 17.58 5.26 13.56
N LEU A 76 17.13 5.37 14.81
CA LEU A 76 17.69 6.33 15.78
C LEU A 76 18.90 5.77 16.55
N GLY A 77 19.21 4.47 16.43
CA GLY A 77 20.32 3.82 17.14
C GLY A 77 20.11 3.79 18.66
N LYS A 78 18.88 3.99 19.13
CA LYS A 78 18.54 3.94 20.56
C LYS A 78 18.56 2.49 21.01
N THR A 79 19.26 2.20 22.11
CA THR A 79 19.23 0.87 22.74
C THR A 79 17.81 0.58 23.20
N VAL A 80 17.24 -0.52 22.72
CA VAL A 80 15.92 -0.99 23.16
C VAL A 80 16.07 -1.49 24.58
N GLU A 81 15.72 -0.65 25.54
CA GLU A 81 15.62 -1.09 26.93
C GLU A 81 14.30 -1.86 27.09
N LEU A 82 14.36 -3.02 27.74
CA LEU A 82 13.17 -3.84 28.02
C LEU A 82 12.16 -3.11 28.93
N THR A 83 12.56 -1.99 29.54
CA THR A 83 11.77 -1.09 30.38
C THR A 83 11.02 -0.01 29.61
N ASP A 84 11.17 0.08 28.28
CA ASP A 84 10.41 1.05 27.50
C ASP A 84 8.91 0.80 27.70
N LEU A 85 8.20 1.83 28.17
CA LEU A 85 6.76 1.80 28.48
C LEU A 85 5.93 1.24 27.31
N ARG A 86 6.43 1.42 26.07
CA ARG A 86 5.82 0.91 24.85
C ARG A 86 5.88 -0.62 24.72
N ILE A 87 6.99 -1.28 25.09
CA ILE A 87 7.07 -2.76 25.11
C ILE A 87 6.15 -3.32 26.18
N LEU A 88 6.16 -2.69 27.35
CA LEU A 88 5.35 -3.08 28.50
C LEU A 88 3.85 -3.01 28.19
N ILE A 89 3.43 -2.12 27.30
CA ILE A 89 2.04 -2.02 26.84
C ILE A 89 1.78 -2.95 25.64
N ALA A 90 2.70 -3.01 24.67
CA ALA A 90 2.52 -3.78 23.44
C ALA A 90 2.38 -5.29 23.71
N ALA A 91 3.28 -5.85 24.53
CA ALA A 91 3.33 -7.29 24.75
C ALA A 91 2.06 -7.82 25.44
N PRO A 92 1.56 -7.23 26.54
CA PRO A 92 0.28 -7.64 27.13
C PRO A 92 -0.90 -7.46 26.16
N LEU A 93 -0.90 -6.39 25.36
CA LEU A 93 -1.99 -6.13 24.42
C LEU A 93 -2.11 -7.21 23.35
N ILE A 94 -0.97 -7.66 22.79
CA ILE A 94 -0.93 -8.78 21.84
C ILE A 94 -1.37 -10.07 22.52
N VAL A 95 -0.86 -10.36 23.73
CA VAL A 95 -1.20 -11.59 24.46
C VAL A 95 -2.69 -11.65 24.78
N VAL A 96 -3.27 -10.55 25.27
CA VAL A 96 -4.71 -10.43 25.53
C VAL A 96 -5.50 -10.56 24.22
N GLY A 97 -5.04 -9.91 23.14
CA GLY A 97 -5.63 -10.03 21.81
C GLY A 97 -5.67 -11.47 21.31
N ILE A 98 -4.56 -12.22 21.40
CA ILE A 98 -4.47 -13.63 21.00
C ILE A 98 -5.37 -14.51 21.87
N LEU A 99 -5.38 -14.30 23.19
CA LEU A 99 -6.24 -15.05 24.12
C LEU A 99 -7.73 -14.85 23.82
N LEU A 100 -8.13 -13.62 23.52
CA LEU A 100 -9.51 -13.30 23.13
C LEU A 100 -9.86 -13.90 21.77
N ALA A 101 -8.96 -13.82 20.78
CA ALA A 101 -9.16 -14.42 19.47
C ALA A 101 -9.31 -15.95 19.56
N TYR A 102 -8.48 -16.61 20.38
CA TYR A 102 -8.61 -18.04 20.64
C TYR A 102 -9.94 -18.42 21.30
N LYS A 103 -10.46 -17.58 22.22
CA LYS A 103 -11.77 -17.80 22.84
C LYS A 103 -12.95 -17.52 21.89
N GLY A 104 -12.78 -16.63 20.90
CA GLY A 104 -13.81 -16.26 19.93
C GLY A 104 -13.89 -17.18 18.72
N GLU A 105 -12.76 -17.42 18.05
CA GLU A 105 -12.65 -18.16 16.77
C GLU A 105 -11.98 -19.54 16.93
N GLY A 106 -11.50 -19.89 18.13
CA GLY A 106 -10.82 -21.14 18.40
C GLY A 106 -9.41 -21.21 17.79
N ALA A 107 -8.97 -22.43 17.43
CA ALA A 107 -7.65 -22.67 16.86
C ALA A 107 -7.45 -22.02 15.46
N ALA A 108 -8.53 -21.66 14.76
CA ALA A 108 -8.47 -21.00 13.47
C ALA A 108 -7.78 -19.62 13.56
N ALA A 109 -8.01 -18.87 14.65
CA ALA A 109 -7.37 -17.56 14.87
C ALA A 109 -5.84 -17.62 14.83
N ILE A 110 -5.23 -18.70 15.33
CA ILE A 110 -3.77 -18.84 15.35
C ILE A 110 -3.23 -19.04 13.93
N LEU A 111 -3.98 -19.76 13.08
CA LEU A 111 -3.60 -19.99 11.69
C LEU A 111 -3.73 -18.72 10.82
N ASP A 112 -4.59 -17.77 11.24
CA ASP A 112 -4.81 -16.51 10.53
C ASP A 112 -3.82 -15.39 10.93
N LEU A 113 -3.08 -15.54 12.04
CA LEU A 113 -2.07 -14.57 12.49
C LEU A 113 -0.99 -14.28 11.44
N PRO A 114 -0.37 -15.27 10.76
CA PRO A 114 0.57 -15.02 9.67
C PRO A 114 -0.06 -14.23 8.53
N GLY A 115 -1.35 -14.44 8.24
CA GLY A 115 -2.09 -13.70 7.23
C GLY A 115 -2.21 -12.21 7.57
N LEU A 116 -2.42 -11.88 8.85
CA LEU A 116 -2.41 -10.49 9.33
C LEU A 116 -1.05 -9.83 9.06
N MET A 117 0.05 -10.50 9.40
CA MET A 117 1.40 -9.98 9.15
C MET A 117 1.66 -9.83 7.65
N GLY A 118 1.24 -10.81 6.85
CA GLY A 118 1.30 -10.76 5.40
C GLY A 118 0.60 -9.53 4.82
N ASN A 119 -0.58 -9.19 5.35
CA ASN A 119 -1.31 -8.00 4.88
C ASN A 119 -0.56 -6.70 5.16
N VAL A 120 0.10 -6.56 6.31
CA VAL A 120 0.92 -5.37 6.61
C VAL A 120 2.17 -5.33 5.73
N ILE A 121 2.85 -6.47 5.56
CA ILE A 121 4.04 -6.58 4.71
C ILE A 121 3.70 -6.32 3.23
N SER A 122 2.50 -6.65 2.77
CA SER A 122 2.06 -6.38 1.40
C SER A 122 2.13 -4.90 1.02
N TYR A 123 2.03 -3.98 1.98
CA TYR A 123 2.14 -2.53 1.73
C TYR A 123 3.57 -2.08 1.41
N THR A 124 4.60 -2.90 1.71
CA THR A 124 5.99 -2.62 1.29
C THR A 124 6.11 -2.49 -0.24
N ARG A 125 5.14 -3.05 -0.98
CA ARG A 125 5.05 -2.91 -2.44
C ARG A 125 4.80 -1.47 -2.89
N LEU A 126 4.15 -0.62 -2.09
CA LEU A 126 4.04 0.82 -2.37
C LEU A 126 5.42 1.47 -2.44
N ALA A 127 6.31 1.10 -1.50
CA ALA A 127 7.69 1.60 -1.47
C ALA A 127 8.47 1.08 -2.68
N ALA A 128 8.37 -0.23 -2.97
CA ALA A 128 9.05 -0.85 -4.11
C ALA A 128 8.68 -0.18 -5.45
N ILE A 129 7.38 0.06 -5.70
CA ILE A 129 6.91 0.73 -6.92
C ILE A 129 7.39 2.18 -6.98
N GLY A 130 7.38 2.90 -5.84
CA GLY A 130 7.87 4.27 -5.76
C GLY A 130 9.37 4.40 -6.04
N MET A 131 10.17 3.48 -5.50
CA MET A 131 11.62 3.43 -5.69
C MET A 131 12.00 2.99 -7.10
N SER A 132 11.32 1.99 -7.66
CA SER A 132 11.57 1.51 -9.03
C SER A 132 11.41 2.63 -10.06
N LYS A 133 10.35 3.44 -9.95
CA LYS A 133 10.13 4.59 -10.83
C LYS A 133 11.23 5.65 -10.70
N ALA A 134 11.63 5.95 -9.46
CA ALA A 134 12.71 6.90 -9.21
C ALA A 134 14.05 6.41 -9.77
N GLY A 135 14.35 5.12 -9.61
CA GLY A 135 15.54 4.48 -10.17
C GLY A 135 15.57 4.51 -11.69
N LEU A 136 14.45 4.17 -12.34
CA LEU A 136 14.33 4.23 -13.80
C LEU A 136 14.45 5.66 -14.32
N ALA A 137 13.80 6.64 -13.68
CA ALA A 137 13.91 8.04 -14.06
C ALA A 137 15.36 8.55 -13.91
N LEU A 138 16.05 8.16 -12.83
CA LEU A 138 17.47 8.47 -12.66
C LEU A 138 18.31 7.85 -13.79
N ALA A 139 18.07 6.58 -14.14
CA ALA A 139 18.82 5.89 -15.19
C ALA A 139 18.64 6.54 -16.57
N PHE A 140 17.42 6.93 -16.95
CA PHE A 140 17.22 7.65 -18.22
C PHE A 140 17.85 9.05 -18.19
N ASN A 141 17.80 9.74 -17.05
CA ASN A 141 18.47 11.03 -16.90
C ASN A 141 19.99 10.89 -17.02
N THR A 142 20.60 9.87 -16.40
CA THR A 142 22.04 9.65 -16.52
C THR A 142 22.43 9.31 -17.96
N ILE A 143 21.68 8.44 -18.64
CA ILE A 143 21.93 8.13 -20.06
C ILE A 143 21.80 9.38 -20.93
N ALA A 144 20.76 10.19 -20.73
CA ALA A 144 20.54 11.42 -21.49
C ALA A 144 21.67 12.45 -21.26
N PHE A 145 22.14 12.59 -20.02
CA PHE A 145 23.26 13.48 -19.70
C PHE A 145 24.61 12.95 -20.20
N GLU A 146 24.83 11.63 -20.16
CA GLU A 146 26.02 11.00 -20.73
C GLU A 146 26.08 11.17 -22.26
N VAL A 147 24.94 11.09 -22.96
CA VAL A 147 24.89 11.36 -24.41
C VAL A 147 25.12 12.86 -24.71
N LEU A 148 24.72 13.76 -23.81
CA LEU A 148 24.87 15.21 -23.99
C LEU A 148 26.28 15.74 -23.67
N TRP A 149 26.91 15.21 -22.61
CA TRP A 149 28.18 15.72 -22.06
C TRP A 149 29.33 14.71 -22.14
N GLY A 150 29.04 13.44 -22.38
CA GLY A 150 30.05 12.40 -22.54
C GLY A 150 30.73 12.52 -23.90
N HIS A 151 32.01 12.82 -23.87
CA HIS A 151 32.89 12.95 -25.03
C HIS A 151 33.10 11.61 -25.81
N ASP A 152 32.50 10.51 -25.34
CA ASP A 152 32.76 9.14 -25.82
C ASP A 152 31.65 8.55 -26.70
N PHE A 153 30.48 9.21 -26.83
CA PHE A 153 29.50 8.79 -27.84
C PHE A 153 29.88 9.37 -29.20
N LEU A 154 30.86 8.73 -29.84
CA LEU A 154 31.36 9.04 -31.17
C LEU A 154 30.25 8.80 -32.21
N VAL A 155 29.40 9.80 -32.44
CA VAL A 155 28.74 9.97 -33.74
C VAL A 155 29.83 10.48 -34.69
N PRO A 156 30.26 9.71 -35.70
CA PRO A 156 31.28 10.16 -36.63
C PRO A 156 30.81 11.43 -37.35
N GLY A 157 31.46 12.56 -37.09
CA GLY A 157 31.20 13.85 -37.74
C GLY A 157 30.55 14.94 -36.88
N SER A 158 30.32 14.70 -35.59
CA SER A 158 29.56 15.63 -34.74
C SER A 158 30.46 16.38 -33.75
N ASN A 159 30.63 17.69 -33.96
CA ASN A 159 31.16 18.58 -32.91
C ASN A 159 30.13 18.67 -31.78
N SER A 160 30.60 18.78 -30.53
CA SER A 160 29.81 18.96 -29.31
C SER A 160 28.92 20.22 -29.37
N GLY A 161 27.76 20.09 -30.02
CA GLY A 161 26.84 21.18 -30.38
C GLY A 161 25.92 20.86 -31.59
N ASP A 162 26.07 19.70 -32.22
CA ASP A 162 25.28 19.29 -33.37
C ASP A 162 23.81 19.02 -33.02
N THR A 163 22.92 19.52 -33.87
CA THR A 163 21.45 19.38 -33.74
C THR A 163 21.02 17.92 -33.59
N ILE A 164 21.80 16.98 -34.14
CA ILE A 164 21.55 15.54 -34.12
C ILE A 164 21.62 14.97 -32.69
N ILE A 165 22.62 15.36 -31.88
CA ILE A 165 22.77 14.89 -30.50
C ILE A 165 21.62 15.43 -29.63
N LEU A 166 21.24 16.69 -29.83
CA LEU A 166 20.11 17.32 -29.15
C LEU A 166 18.78 16.61 -29.43
N ILE A 167 18.53 16.23 -30.69
CA ILE A 167 17.35 15.45 -31.08
C ILE A 167 17.37 14.07 -30.41
N ALA A 168 18.52 13.40 -30.38
CA ALA A 168 18.66 12.09 -29.75
C ALA A 168 18.40 12.14 -28.23
N VAL A 169 18.97 13.14 -27.53
CA VAL A 169 18.75 13.35 -26.08
C VAL A 169 17.27 13.65 -25.80
N LEU A 170 16.65 14.52 -26.60
CA LEU A 170 15.22 14.83 -26.48
C LEU A 170 14.35 13.58 -26.70
N ALA A 171 14.70 12.74 -27.68
CA ALA A 171 13.99 11.50 -27.96
C ALA A 171 14.11 10.51 -26.78
N ILE A 172 15.32 10.31 -26.23
CA ILE A 172 15.54 9.45 -25.06
C ILE A 172 14.75 9.97 -23.85
N PHE A 173 14.78 11.28 -23.62
CA PHE A 173 14.06 11.89 -22.52
C PHE A 173 12.54 11.72 -22.68
N LEU A 174 12.01 12.03 -23.86
CA LEU A 174 10.58 11.95 -24.14
C LEU A 174 10.07 10.50 -24.07
N VAL A 175 10.73 9.58 -24.78
CA VAL A 175 10.32 8.17 -24.82
C VAL A 175 10.50 7.52 -23.45
N GLY A 176 11.65 7.72 -22.79
CA GLY A 176 11.94 7.14 -21.48
C GLY A 176 10.94 7.59 -20.42
N HIS A 177 10.66 8.90 -20.33
CA HIS A 177 9.71 9.43 -19.36
C HIS A 177 8.26 9.06 -19.69
N LEU A 178 7.89 9.02 -20.97
CA LEU A 178 6.56 8.57 -21.39
C LEU A 178 6.32 7.11 -21.01
N THR A 179 7.29 6.22 -21.25
CA THR A 179 7.20 4.81 -20.86
C THR A 179 7.07 4.67 -19.34
N ILE A 180 7.90 5.38 -18.56
CA ILE A 180 7.79 5.36 -17.09
C ILE A 180 6.41 5.86 -16.66
N PHE A 181 5.88 6.91 -17.27
CA PHE A 181 4.59 7.48 -16.93
C PHE A 181 3.44 6.49 -17.16
N ILE A 182 3.41 5.82 -18.32
CA ILE A 182 2.39 4.81 -18.64
C ILE A 182 2.47 3.63 -17.67
N LEU A 183 3.66 3.08 -17.47
CA LEU A 183 3.88 1.99 -16.52
C LEU A 183 3.51 2.42 -15.09
N ALA A 184 3.73 3.69 -14.77
CA ALA A 184 3.46 4.21 -13.46
C ALA A 184 1.97 4.26 -13.13
N ILE A 185 1.14 4.69 -14.07
CA ILE A 185 -0.32 4.75 -13.90
C ILE A 185 -0.89 3.34 -13.76
N ILE A 186 -0.52 2.43 -14.67
CA ILE A 186 -1.04 1.06 -14.67
C ILE A 186 -0.62 0.32 -13.39
N SER A 187 0.67 0.38 -13.03
CA SER A 187 1.20 -0.28 -11.84
C SER A 187 0.58 0.26 -10.54
N ALA A 188 0.40 1.58 -10.44
CA ALA A 188 -0.24 2.19 -9.28
C ALA A 188 -1.71 1.80 -9.16
N GLY A 189 -2.44 1.78 -10.28
CA GLY A 189 -3.85 1.36 -10.31
C GLY A 189 -4.03 -0.08 -9.86
N LEU A 190 -3.32 -1.02 -10.47
CA LEU A 190 -3.42 -2.45 -10.12
C LEU A 190 -3.02 -2.73 -8.66
N HIS A 191 -2.01 -2.02 -8.15
CA HIS A 191 -1.61 -2.21 -6.77
C HIS A 191 -2.62 -1.62 -5.78
N SER A 192 -3.20 -0.45 -6.08
CA SER A 192 -4.28 0.14 -5.29
C SER A 192 -5.49 -0.79 -5.23
N LEU A 193 -5.90 -1.38 -6.36
CA LEU A 193 -6.99 -2.35 -6.39
C LEU A 193 -6.70 -3.55 -5.49
N ARG A 194 -5.48 -4.10 -5.55
CA ARG A 194 -5.09 -5.19 -4.66
C ARG A 194 -5.30 -4.83 -3.20
N LEU A 195 -4.71 -3.70 -2.77
CA LEU A 195 -4.79 -3.19 -1.40
C LEU A 195 -6.24 -3.06 -0.91
N HIS A 196 -7.16 -2.67 -1.79
CA HIS A 196 -8.58 -2.59 -1.46
C HIS A 196 -9.25 -3.96 -1.43
N TYR A 197 -9.03 -4.82 -2.43
CA TYR A 197 -9.73 -6.10 -2.55
C TYR A 197 -9.24 -7.18 -1.60
N VAL A 198 -7.93 -7.35 -1.47
CA VAL A 198 -7.34 -8.46 -0.74
C VAL A 198 -7.07 -8.05 0.71
N GLU A 199 -6.49 -6.87 0.91
CA GLU A 199 -6.08 -6.44 2.25
C GLU A 199 -7.19 -5.71 3.04
N PHE A 200 -8.07 -4.93 2.39
CA PHE A 200 -9.11 -4.14 3.06
C PHE A 200 -10.50 -4.83 3.08
N PHE A 201 -11.08 -5.19 1.93
CA PHE A 201 -12.44 -5.75 1.85
C PHE A 201 -12.58 -7.06 2.62
N MET A 202 -11.56 -7.92 2.60
CA MET A 202 -11.54 -9.18 3.37
C MET A 202 -11.68 -8.97 4.89
N LYS A 203 -11.48 -7.74 5.40
CA LYS A 203 -11.53 -7.41 6.83
C LYS A 203 -12.89 -6.99 7.34
N PHE A 204 -13.89 -6.83 6.50
CA PHE A 204 -15.25 -6.46 6.94
C PHE A 204 -16.37 -6.97 6.03
N TYR A 205 -16.06 -7.35 4.80
CA TYR A 205 -17.03 -7.81 3.84
C TYR A 205 -17.26 -9.32 4.00
N GLU A 206 -18.47 -9.70 4.38
CA GLU A 206 -18.95 -11.08 4.36
C GLU A 206 -19.80 -11.25 3.09
N GLY A 207 -19.41 -12.18 2.21
CA GLY A 207 -20.13 -12.46 0.97
C GLY A 207 -21.44 -13.21 1.20
N GLY A 208 -22.23 -13.40 0.13
CA GLY A 208 -23.47 -14.20 0.17
C GLY A 208 -24.76 -13.41 0.37
N GLY A 209 -24.73 -12.09 0.16
CA GLY A 209 -25.94 -11.27 0.06
C GLY A 209 -26.78 -11.65 -1.16
N VAL A 210 -28.10 -11.49 -1.06
CA VAL A 210 -29.00 -11.56 -2.20
C VAL A 210 -28.96 -10.24 -2.96
N ASP A 211 -28.71 -10.32 -4.27
CA ASP A 211 -28.78 -9.15 -5.15
C ASP A 211 -30.15 -8.48 -4.98
N PHE A 212 -30.14 -7.17 -4.78
CA PHE A 212 -31.37 -6.40 -4.74
C PHE A 212 -32.03 -6.44 -6.12
N LYS A 213 -33.11 -7.23 -6.23
CA LYS A 213 -33.96 -7.28 -7.40
C LYS A 213 -35.16 -6.36 -7.14
N PRO A 214 -35.13 -5.09 -7.58
CA PRO A 214 -36.31 -4.24 -7.47
C PRO A 214 -37.44 -4.83 -8.30
N LEU A 215 -38.68 -4.52 -7.91
CA LEU A 215 -39.86 -4.87 -8.69
C LEU A 215 -39.83 -4.10 -10.02
N LYS A 216 -39.21 -4.67 -11.05
CA LYS A 216 -39.16 -4.07 -12.40
C LYS A 216 -40.31 -4.62 -13.23
N VAL A 217 -41.09 -3.72 -13.82
CA VAL A 217 -42.08 -4.10 -14.84
C VAL A 217 -41.32 -4.49 -16.11
N ILE A 218 -41.08 -5.78 -16.31
CA ILE A 218 -40.46 -6.30 -17.54
C ILE A 218 -41.56 -6.40 -18.60
N ARG A 219 -41.77 -5.32 -19.37
CA ARG A 219 -42.72 -5.32 -20.49
C ARG A 219 -42.11 -6.02 -21.71
N LYS A 220 -42.56 -7.24 -22.03
CA LYS A 220 -42.10 -8.02 -23.20
C LYS A 220 -42.91 -7.73 -24.48
N TYR A 221 -44.17 -7.33 -24.32
CA TYR A 221 -45.14 -7.19 -25.43
C TYR A 221 -45.79 -5.81 -25.53
N THR A 222 -45.44 -4.86 -24.64
CA THR A 222 -46.02 -3.52 -24.62
C THR A 222 -44.94 -2.46 -24.45
N ILE A 223 -45.09 -1.37 -25.18
CA ILE A 223 -44.22 -0.19 -25.11
C ILE A 223 -44.88 0.81 -24.17
N GLU A 224 -44.08 1.46 -23.32
CA GLU A 224 -44.59 2.56 -22.50
C GLU A 224 -44.90 3.76 -23.40
N LYS A 225 -46.11 4.30 -23.28
CA LYS A 225 -46.59 5.39 -24.14
C LYS A 225 -45.88 6.73 -23.87
N ASN A 226 -45.22 6.86 -22.72
CA ASN A 226 -44.45 8.04 -22.35
C ASN A 226 -42.98 7.64 -22.24
N GLY A 227 -42.17 8.04 -23.23
CA GLY A 227 -40.76 7.70 -23.36
C GLY A 227 -39.88 8.33 -22.30
N VAL A 228 -39.87 7.75 -21.10
CA VAL A 228 -38.79 7.95 -20.13
C VAL A 228 -38.30 6.58 -19.72
N SER A 229 -37.36 6.05 -20.51
CA SER A 229 -36.57 4.89 -20.14
C SER A 229 -35.35 5.37 -19.35
N GLU A 230 -35.37 5.16 -18.03
CA GLU A 230 -34.16 4.98 -17.22
C GLU A 230 -33.83 3.49 -17.08
#